data_AF-A0A0B8QF76-F1
#
_entry.id   AF-A0A0B8QF76-F1
#
_cell.length_a   1.000
_cell.length_b   1.000
_cell.length_c   1.000
_cell.angle_alpha   90.00
_cell.angle_beta   90.00
_cell.angle_gamma   90.00
#
_symmetry.space_group_name_H-M   'P 1'
#
loop_
_entity.id
_entity.type
_entity.pdbx_description
1 polymer ?
#
loop_
_entity_poly.entity_id
_entity_poly.type
_entity_poly.pdbx_seq_one_letter_code
_entity_poly.pdbx_strand_id
1 'polypeptide(L)'
;MGASFIAILYTTAPAVAAMARLNLMETVNPAQNQNLIYDERPDWFKNWETTGLLGFDDKNGDGAIQYTADATTNELRVDRDIMVLANPEIANLPNWVIALVAQVVWQQHYLQPRAYYWQYPRPYPMT
;
A
#
# COMPACT_ATOMS: atom_id res chain seq x y z
N MET A 1 24.96 -13.83 -13.22
CA MET A 1 24.32 -12.76 -12.44
C MET A 1 22.83 -13.05 -12.42
N GLY A 2 22.26 -13.56 -11.32
CA GLY A 2 20.85 -13.98 -11.33
C GLY A 2 20.25 -14.14 -9.94
N ALA A 3 20.90 -14.92 -9.06
CA ALA A 3 20.37 -15.16 -7.71
C ALA A 3 20.58 -13.98 -6.74
N SER A 4 21.75 -13.31 -6.79
CA SER A 4 22.07 -12.21 -5.87
C SER A 4 21.17 -10.98 -6.06
N PHE A 5 20.75 -10.71 -7.30
CA PHE A 5 19.85 -9.60 -7.61
C PHE A 5 18.43 -9.86 -7.08
N ILE A 6 17.92 -11.08 -7.26
CA ILE A 6 16.61 -11.49 -6.74
C ILE A 6 16.60 -11.48 -5.21
N ALA A 7 17.67 -11.95 -4.57
CA ALA A 7 17.80 -11.93 -3.11
C ALA A 7 17.72 -10.51 -2.55
N ILE A 8 18.40 -9.54 -3.17
CA ILE A 8 18.34 -8.13 -2.77
C ILE A 8 16.90 -7.62 -2.88
N LEU A 9 16.24 -7.84 -4.03
CA LEU A 9 14.85 -7.39 -4.23
C LEU A 9 13.89 -7.98 -3.18
N TYR A 10 14.02 -9.27 -2.86
CA TYR A 10 13.17 -9.96 -1.89
C TYR A 10 13.42 -9.54 -0.44
N THR A 11 14.61 -9.04 -0.11
CA THR A 11 14.89 -8.46 1.22
C THR A 11 14.47 -7.00 1.30
N THR A 12 14.62 -6.23 0.21
CA THR A 12 14.25 -4.81 0.19
C THR A 12 12.74 -4.57 0.16
N ALA A 13 11.96 -5.44 -0.51
CA ALA A 13 10.53 -5.25 -0.63
C ALA A 13 9.78 -5.25 0.73
N PRO A 14 10.00 -6.21 1.65
CA PRO A 14 9.42 -6.16 2.99
C PRO A 14 9.87 -4.94 3.80
N ALA A 15 11.13 -4.52 3.66
CA ALA A 15 11.66 -3.36 4.37
C ALA A 15 11.02 -2.05 3.91
N VAL A 16 10.84 -1.86 2.59
CA VAL A 16 10.17 -0.68 2.02
C VAL A 16 8.69 -0.66 2.41
N ALA A 17 8.01 -1.81 2.40
CA ALA A 17 6.61 -1.91 2.84
C ALA A 17 6.42 -1.56 4.33
N ALA A 18 7.32 -2.03 5.19
CA ALA A 18 7.31 -1.69 6.61
C ALA A 18 7.56 -0.19 6.83
N MET A 19 8.53 0.41 6.13
CA MET A 19 8.81 1.83 6.20
C MET A 19 7.62 2.67 5.72
N ALA A 20 6.95 2.25 4.65
CA ALA A 20 5.79 2.96 4.17
C ALA A 20 4.62 2.96 5.16
N ARG A 21 4.44 1.86 5.88
CA ARG A 21 3.47 1.78 6.98
C ARG A 21 3.82 2.75 8.10
N LEU A 22 5.09 2.87 8.45
CA LEU A 22 5.57 3.82 9.46
C LEU A 22 5.31 5.27 9.01
N ASN A 23 5.66 5.62 7.78
CA ASN A 23 5.45 6.96 7.24
C ASN A 23 3.96 7.34 7.18
N LEU A 24 3.10 6.38 6.83
CA LEU A 24 1.65 6.59 6.87
C LEU A 24 1.19 6.87 8.30
N MET A 25 1.62 6.05 9.26
CA MET A 25 1.31 6.24 10.69
C MET A 25 1.79 7.59 11.21
N GLU A 26 3.01 8.00 10.89
CA GLU A 26 3.55 9.31 11.26
C GLU A 26 2.75 10.47 10.65
N THR A 27 2.22 10.30 9.44
CA THR A 27 1.42 11.35 8.80
C THR A 27 0.04 11.49 9.43
N VAL A 28 -0.62 10.36 9.73
CA VAL A 28 -1.99 10.36 10.28
C VAL A 28 -2.00 10.58 11.79
N ASN A 29 -0.95 10.16 12.49
CA ASN A 29 -0.77 10.26 13.93
C ASN A 29 0.61 10.87 14.27
N PRO A 30 0.84 12.16 13.98
CA PRO A 30 2.16 12.80 14.12
C PRO A 30 2.66 12.91 15.57
N ALA A 31 1.76 12.87 16.55
CA ALA A 31 2.10 12.82 17.96
C ALA A 31 1.08 11.97 18.73
N GLN A 32 1.42 11.57 19.96
CA GLN A 32 0.48 10.85 20.82
C GLN A 32 -0.81 11.67 21.01
N ASN A 33 -1.95 11.06 20.68
CA ASN A 33 -3.29 11.67 20.71
C ASN A 33 -3.49 12.86 19.75
N GLN A 34 -2.65 13.02 18.73
CA GLN A 34 -2.89 13.98 17.66
C GLN A 34 -3.22 13.22 16.38
N ASN A 35 -4.37 13.53 15.81
CA ASN A 35 -4.82 13.02 14.52
C ASN A 35 -4.65 14.12 13.46
N LEU A 36 -4.31 13.71 12.25
CA LEU A 36 -4.23 14.62 11.11
C LEU A 36 -5.60 15.25 10.84
N ILE A 37 -5.68 16.58 10.86
CA ILE A 37 -6.87 17.29 10.40
C ILE A 37 -7.06 17.01 8.91
N TYR A 38 -8.25 16.56 8.52
CA TYR A 38 -8.53 16.10 7.17
C TYR A 38 -8.25 17.19 6.12
N ASP A 39 -8.58 18.44 6.43
CA ASP A 39 -8.33 19.57 5.53
C ASP A 39 -6.84 19.93 5.38
N GLU A 40 -6.01 19.54 6.35
CA GLU A 40 -4.56 19.77 6.35
C GLU A 40 -3.78 18.60 5.72
N ARG A 41 -4.48 17.63 5.12
CA ARG A 41 -3.84 16.45 4.54
C ARG A 41 -2.85 16.82 3.43
N PRO A 42 -1.69 16.13 3.38
CA PRO A 42 -0.65 16.41 2.39
C PRO A 42 -1.08 16.01 0.97
N ASP A 43 -0.37 16.52 -0.03
CA ASP A 43 -0.77 16.35 -1.43
C ASP A 43 -0.74 14.90 -1.90
N TRP A 44 0.20 14.09 -1.40
CA TRP A 44 0.18 12.64 -1.68
C TRP A 44 -1.14 12.03 -1.23
N PHE A 45 -1.65 12.39 -0.05
CA PHE A 45 -2.90 11.86 0.47
C PHE A 45 -4.06 12.23 -0.46
N LYS A 46 -4.12 13.49 -0.90
CA LYS A 46 -5.13 13.98 -1.87
C LYS A 46 -5.06 13.20 -3.18
N ASN A 47 -3.86 13.02 -3.74
CA ASN A 47 -3.68 12.32 -5.02
C ASN A 47 -4.23 10.90 -4.93
N TRP A 48 -3.86 10.18 -3.88
CA TRP A 48 -4.26 8.80 -3.71
C TRP A 48 -5.73 8.62 -3.33
N GLU A 49 -6.33 9.60 -2.64
CA GLU A 49 -7.77 9.64 -2.39
C GLU A 49 -8.57 9.68 -3.70
N THR A 50 -8.11 10.42 -4.73
CA THR A 50 -8.79 10.46 -6.05
C THR A 50 -8.83 9.10 -6.76
N THR A 51 -7.90 8.20 -6.45
CA THR A 51 -7.84 6.86 -7.05
C THR A 51 -8.82 5.87 -6.42
N GLY A 52 -9.37 6.20 -5.24
CA GLY A 52 -10.21 5.30 -4.45
C GLY A 52 -9.45 4.22 -3.65
N LEU A 53 -8.13 4.15 -3.80
CA LEU A 53 -7.24 3.25 -3.04
C LEU A 53 -6.96 3.75 -1.61
N LEU A 54 -7.19 5.04 -1.37
CA LEU A 54 -7.22 5.67 -0.06
C LEU A 54 -8.60 6.28 0.14
N GLY A 55 -9.14 6.21 1.34
CA GLY A 55 -10.44 6.82 1.64
C GLY A 55 -10.59 7.17 3.11
N PHE A 56 -11.36 8.20 3.37
CA PHE A 56 -11.69 8.70 4.70
C PHE A 56 -13.21 8.70 4.88
N ASP A 57 -13.67 8.27 6.05
CA ASP A 57 -15.07 8.32 6.48
C ASP A 57 -15.12 8.85 7.91
N ASP A 58 -15.52 10.10 8.08
CA ASP A 58 -15.61 10.78 9.37
C ASP A 58 -16.80 10.23 10.17
N LYS A 59 -16.52 9.36 11.15
CA LYS A 59 -17.57 8.66 11.90
C LYS A 59 -18.03 9.45 13.12
N ASN A 60 -17.16 10.29 13.67
CA ASN A 60 -17.43 11.02 14.90
C ASN A 60 -17.70 12.52 14.68
N GLY A 61 -17.44 13.04 13.47
CA GLY A 61 -17.69 14.42 13.06
C GLY A 61 -16.66 15.44 13.55
N ASP A 62 -15.45 15.01 13.93
CA ASP A 62 -14.39 15.88 14.45
C ASP A 62 -13.47 16.48 13.36
N GLY A 63 -13.62 16.02 12.12
CA GLY A 63 -12.80 16.48 10.99
C GLY A 63 -11.33 16.05 11.06
N ALA A 64 -10.97 15.11 11.95
CA ALA A 64 -9.64 14.57 12.12
C ALA A 64 -9.61 13.08 11.76
N ILE A 65 -8.53 12.61 11.14
CA ILE A 65 -8.43 11.23 10.68
C ILE A 65 -8.07 10.31 11.85
N GLN A 66 -9.02 9.49 12.32
CA GLN A 66 -8.73 8.46 13.32
C GLN A 66 -8.31 7.15 12.66
N TYR A 67 -7.01 6.84 12.73
CA TYR A 67 -6.47 5.55 12.28
C TYR A 67 -6.28 4.61 13.47
N THR A 68 -7.19 3.64 13.63
CA THR A 68 -7.17 2.69 14.75
C THR A 68 -7.21 1.25 14.26
N ALA A 69 -6.89 0.29 15.14
CA ALA A 69 -6.99 -1.13 14.82
C ALA A 69 -8.45 -1.65 14.89
N ASP A 70 -9.37 -0.87 15.46
CA ASP A 70 -10.75 -1.25 15.64
C ASP A 70 -11.57 -0.78 14.44
N ALA A 71 -12.19 -1.71 13.72
CA ALA A 71 -12.99 -1.42 12.53
C ALA A 71 -14.16 -0.45 12.80
N THR A 72 -14.65 -0.39 14.05
CA THR A 72 -15.75 0.50 14.42
C THR A 72 -15.30 1.96 14.50
N THR A 73 -14.11 2.23 15.07
CA THR A 73 -13.57 3.58 15.27
C THR A 73 -12.58 4.01 14.19
N ASN A 74 -12.09 3.08 13.37
CA ASN A 74 -11.18 3.40 12.28
C ASN A 74 -11.91 4.13 11.14
N GLU A 75 -11.41 5.31 10.79
CA GLU A 75 -11.97 6.22 9.79
C GLU A 75 -11.15 6.24 8.50
N LEU A 76 -9.97 5.60 8.50
CA LEU A 76 -9.08 5.54 7.35
C LEU A 76 -9.09 4.16 6.67
N ARG A 77 -9.45 4.13 5.38
CA ARG A 77 -9.32 2.95 4.53
C ARG A 77 -8.07 3.07 3.67
N VAL A 78 -7.15 2.13 3.83
CA VAL A 78 -5.91 2.04 3.05
C VAL A 78 -5.91 0.70 2.31
N ASP A 79 -5.85 0.72 0.99
CA ASP A 79 -5.68 -0.51 0.20
C ASP A 79 -4.29 -1.13 0.47
N ARG A 80 -4.12 -2.44 0.25
CA ARG A 80 -2.79 -3.06 0.39
C ARG A 80 -1.84 -2.60 -0.70
N ASP A 81 -2.36 -2.32 -1.89
CA ASP A 81 -1.54 -2.05 -3.06
C ASP A 81 -0.90 -0.66 -3.01
N ILE A 82 -1.51 0.29 -2.28
CA ILE A 82 -0.99 1.66 -2.15
C ILE A 82 0.17 1.77 -1.18
N MET A 83 0.27 0.88 -0.18
CA MET A 83 1.24 1.03 0.89
C MET A 83 2.67 1.19 0.36
N VAL A 84 3.06 0.41 -0.66
CA VAL A 84 4.40 0.53 -1.25
C VAL A 84 4.47 1.62 -2.33
N LEU A 85 3.37 1.83 -3.05
CA LEU A 85 3.32 2.74 -4.20
C LEU A 85 3.34 4.23 -3.80
N ALA A 86 2.70 4.58 -2.68
CA ALA A 86 2.71 5.95 -2.17
C ALA A 86 4.03 6.34 -1.49
N ASN A 87 4.83 5.36 -1.07
CA ASN A 87 6.05 5.60 -0.29
C ASN A 87 7.06 6.55 -0.96
N PRO A 88 7.32 6.47 -2.28
CA PRO A 88 8.22 7.41 -2.90
C PRO A 88 7.66 8.85 -2.96
N GLU A 89 6.33 9.03 -3.04
CA GLU A 89 5.71 10.36 -2.91
C GLU A 89 5.79 10.88 -1.47
N ILE A 90 5.56 10.02 -0.48
CA ILE A 90 5.68 10.36 0.94
C ILE A 90 7.12 10.77 1.30
N ALA A 91 8.11 10.11 0.71
CA ALA A 91 9.53 10.40 0.90
C ALA A 91 10.08 11.51 -0.03
N ASN A 92 9.21 12.18 -0.80
CA ASN A 92 9.57 13.21 -1.77
C ASN A 92 10.70 12.79 -2.73
N LEU A 93 10.67 11.52 -3.16
CA LEU A 93 11.67 10.95 -4.05
C LEU A 93 11.40 11.37 -5.50
N PRO A 94 12.45 11.50 -6.33
CA PRO A 94 12.28 11.85 -7.74
C PRO A 94 11.34 10.89 -8.48
N ASN A 95 10.56 11.39 -9.45
CA ASN A 95 9.57 10.62 -10.21
C ASN A 95 10.11 9.33 -10.87
N TRP A 96 11.41 9.29 -11.19
CA TRP A 96 12.03 8.09 -11.74
C TRP A 96 12.08 6.93 -10.72
N VAL A 97 12.15 7.21 -9.42
CA VAL A 97 12.08 6.19 -8.35
C VAL A 97 10.66 5.62 -8.25
N ILE A 98 9.63 6.48 -8.32
CA ILE A 98 8.21 6.06 -8.38
C ILE A 98 8.01 5.07 -9.54
N ALA A 99 8.55 5.39 -10.71
CA ALA A 99 8.44 4.53 -11.89
C ALA A 99 9.11 3.16 -11.70
N LEU A 100 10.29 3.11 -11.05
CA LEU A 100 10.97 1.85 -10.76
C LEU A 100 10.20 1.00 -9.74
N VAL A 101 9.67 1.60 -8.66
CA VAL A 101 8.88 0.89 -7.64
C VAL A 101 7.58 0.39 -8.23
N ALA A 102 6.86 1.23 -8.97
CA ALA A 102 5.67 0.84 -9.69
C ALA A 102 5.99 -0.36 -10.60
N GLN A 103 7.02 -0.28 -11.45
CA GLN A 103 7.40 -1.37 -12.35
C GLN A 103 7.63 -2.71 -11.62
N VAL A 104 8.27 -2.69 -10.44
CA VAL A 104 8.49 -3.90 -9.63
C VAL A 104 7.18 -4.43 -9.03
N VAL A 105 6.25 -3.56 -8.62
CA VAL A 105 4.92 -3.97 -8.12
C VAL A 105 4.06 -4.53 -9.27
N TRP A 106 4.05 -3.87 -10.44
CA TRP A 106 3.38 -4.34 -11.65
C TRP A 106 3.88 -5.73 -12.08
N GLN A 107 5.18 -6.00 -11.92
CA GLN A 107 5.79 -7.30 -12.19
C GLN A 107 5.24 -8.43 -11.30
N GLN A 108 4.90 -8.16 -10.03
CA GLN A 108 4.38 -9.20 -9.12
C GLN A 108 2.90 -9.53 -9.36
N HIS A 109 2.07 -8.56 -9.74
CA HIS A 109 0.63 -8.76 -9.96
C HIS A 109 0.29 -9.25 -11.38
N TYR A 110 1.09 -8.95 -12.40
CA TYR A 110 0.79 -9.33 -13.81
C TYR A 110 1.46 -10.64 -14.28
N LEU A 111 2.51 -11.12 -13.61
CA LEU A 111 3.21 -12.35 -14.01
C LEU A 111 2.82 -13.61 -13.23
N GLN A 112 1.83 -13.54 -12.32
CA GLN A 112 1.23 -14.72 -11.69
C GLN A 112 -0.26 -15.01 -12.05
N PRO A 113 -0.63 -15.28 -13.31
CA PRO A 113 -1.94 -15.89 -13.61
C PRO A 113 -1.98 -17.43 -13.75
N ARG A 114 -0.91 -18.21 -13.51
CA ARG A 114 -0.89 -19.63 -13.94
C ARG A 114 -0.27 -20.71 -13.04
N ALA A 115 0.12 -20.43 -11.80
CA ALA A 115 0.72 -21.47 -10.95
C ALA A 115 -0.30 -22.45 -10.34
N TYR A 116 -1.59 -22.11 -10.27
CA TYR A 116 -2.61 -22.94 -9.59
C TYR A 116 -3.22 -24.05 -10.47
N TYR A 117 -3.03 -24.02 -11.79
CA TYR A 117 -3.68 -24.98 -12.72
C TYR A 117 -2.94 -26.31 -12.91
N TRP A 118 -1.79 -26.51 -12.26
CA TRP A 118 -0.95 -27.71 -12.43
C TRP A 118 -0.97 -28.68 -11.23
N GLN A 119 -1.71 -28.37 -10.16
CA GLN A 119 -1.73 -29.17 -8.93
C GLN A 119 -2.93 -30.13 -8.79
N TYR A 120 -3.86 -30.16 -9.74
CA TYR A 120 -4.97 -31.12 -9.76
C TYR A 120 -5.04 -31.88 -11.09
N PRO A 121 -4.96 -33.22 -11.10
CA PRO A 121 -5.31 -33.98 -12.29
C PRO A 121 -6.81 -33.79 -12.60
N ARG A 122 -7.14 -33.49 -13.86
CA ARG A 122 -8.54 -33.34 -14.30
C ARG A 122 -9.28 -34.69 -14.13
N PRO A 123 -10.52 -34.73 -13.62
CA PRO A 123 -11.33 -35.93 -13.75
C PRO A 123 -11.60 -36.18 -15.24
N TYR A 124 -11.31 -37.40 -15.71
CA TYR A 124 -11.56 -37.81 -17.08
C TYR A 124 -13.06 -37.69 -17.41
N PRO A 125 -13.45 -37.33 -18.65
CA PRO A 125 -14.84 -37.37 -19.05
C PRO A 125 -15.32 -38.83 -19.08
N MET A 126 -16.38 -39.12 -18.32
CA MET A 126 -17.14 -40.36 -18.50
C MET A 126 -17.89 -40.27 -19.83
N THR A 127 -17.51 -41.11 -20.78
CA THR A 127 -18.42 -41.56 -21.85
C THR A 127 -19.16 -42.80 -21.37
#